data_AF-A0A397JHD0-F1
#
_entry.id   AF-A0A397JHD0-F1
#
_cell.length_a   1.000
_cell.length_b   1.000
_cell.length_c   1.000
_cell.angle_alpha   90.00
_cell.angle_beta   90.00
_cell.angle_gamma   90.00
#
_symmetry.space_group_name_H-M   'P 1'
#
loop_
_entity.id
_entity.type
_entity.pdbx_description
1 polymer ?
#
loop_
_entity_poly.entity_id
_entity_poly.type
_entity_poly.pdbx_seq_one_letter_code
_entity_poly.pdbx_strand_id
1 'polypeptide(L)'
;MIPIGNIVFDELHVFLRITDRLWELVLSEIKERGLFNNLTRKIILDEMKRLKISFQFWENKDSHNWEYTSLVGDDKKKVLEFFNLELLFRPSRAHLIRKLWDGFNSLYCALKNKKTNPLEFKKQAKEWLILFLTPSSGNPNDLKNFTKGLYLPNQITHYMHALVFHGWEFLKKHKQWGVKAFSCSAVEKKIINKFQLFFVKHLKMVEIY
;
A
#
# COMPACT_ATOMS: atom_id res chain seq x y z
N MET A 1 28.37 -3.69 13.04
CA MET A 1 26.91 -3.94 13.13
C MET A 1 26.29 -2.73 13.81
N ILE A 2 25.35 -2.03 13.16
CA ILE A 2 24.73 -0.82 13.74
C ILE A 2 23.73 -1.28 14.83
N PRO A 3 23.85 -0.82 16.09
CA PRO A 3 22.88 -1.18 17.14
C PRO A 3 21.45 -0.83 16.70
N ILE A 4 20.48 -1.69 17.00
CA ILE A 4 19.08 -1.46 16.59
C ILE A 4 18.51 -0.14 17.13
N GLY A 5 19.06 0.36 18.25
CA GLY A 5 18.76 1.68 18.80
C GLY A 5 19.18 2.87 17.91
N ASN A 6 19.98 2.62 16.87
CA ASN A 6 20.45 3.61 15.89
C ASN A 6 19.78 3.44 14.52
N ILE A 7 18.83 2.50 14.39
CA ILE A 7 18.06 2.30 13.16
C ILE A 7 16.69 2.97 13.35
N VAL A 8 16.46 4.02 12.57
CA VAL A 8 15.16 4.70 12.47
C VAL A 8 14.53 4.29 11.15
N PHE A 9 13.32 3.74 11.19
CA PHE A 9 12.61 3.37 9.97
C PHE A 9 11.86 4.59 9.43
N ASP A 10 11.93 4.76 8.10
CA ASP A 10 11.37 5.92 7.42
C ASP A 10 9.86 5.80 7.25
N GLU A 11 9.13 6.74 7.86
CA GLU A 11 7.67 6.82 7.81
C GLU A 11 7.10 6.95 6.40
N LEU A 12 7.79 7.66 5.49
CA LEU A 12 7.33 7.76 4.11
C LEU A 12 7.44 6.40 3.42
N HIS A 13 8.57 5.73 3.57
CA HIS A 13 8.78 4.41 2.96
C HIS A 13 7.84 3.34 3.54
N VAL A 14 7.47 3.42 4.83
CA VAL A 14 6.41 2.57 5.40
C VAL A 14 5.12 2.73 4.61
N PHE A 15 4.70 3.97 4.36
CA PHE A 15 3.50 4.24 3.58
C PHE A 15 3.62 3.74 2.13
N LEU A 16 4.70 4.11 1.45
CA LEU A 16 4.89 3.76 0.05
C LEU A 16 4.92 2.25 -0.14
N ARG A 17 5.71 1.53 0.66
CA ARG A 17 5.99 0.10 0.48
C ARG A 17 4.86 -0.79 0.95
N ILE A 18 4.16 -0.42 2.03
CA ILE A 18 2.98 -1.20 2.46
C ILE A 18 1.82 -0.97 1.49
N THR A 19 1.61 0.25 0.98
CA THR A 19 0.56 0.49 -0.02
C THR A 19 0.83 -0.26 -1.32
N ASP A 20 2.09 -0.30 -1.79
CA ASP A 20 2.47 -1.16 -2.93
C ASP A 20 2.09 -2.60 -2.66
N ARG A 21 2.46 -3.12 -1.49
CA ARG A 21 2.18 -4.51 -1.14
C ARG A 21 0.68 -4.81 -1.13
N LEU A 22 -0.12 -3.93 -0.52
CA LEU A 22 -1.57 -4.09 -0.46
C LEU A 22 -2.22 -4.08 -1.85
N TRP A 23 -1.72 -3.23 -2.76
CA TRP A 23 -2.17 -3.19 -4.14
C TRP A 23 -1.75 -4.44 -4.93
N GLU A 24 -0.49 -4.86 -4.81
CA GLU A 24 0.03 -6.08 -5.43
C GLU A 24 -0.79 -7.32 -5.02
N LEU A 25 -1.16 -7.42 -3.74
CA LEU A 25 -1.94 -8.54 -3.22
C LEU A 25 -3.34 -8.61 -3.85
N VAL A 26 -3.99 -7.46 -4.05
CA VAL A 26 -5.27 -7.39 -4.77
C VAL A 26 -5.12 -7.88 -6.21
N LEU A 27 -4.08 -7.43 -6.92
CA LEU A 27 -3.84 -7.87 -8.29
C LEU A 27 -3.46 -9.35 -8.37
N SER A 28 -2.65 -9.85 -7.43
CA SER A 28 -2.29 -11.27 -7.31
C SER A 28 -3.53 -12.13 -7.12
N GLU A 29 -4.44 -11.73 -6.23
CA GLU A 29 -5.66 -12.48 -5.97
C GLU A 29 -6.58 -12.55 -7.20
N ILE A 30 -6.65 -11.48 -7.99
CA ILE A 30 -7.40 -11.46 -9.26
C ILE A 30 -6.73 -12.38 -10.29
N LYS A 31 -5.40 -12.37 -10.38
CA LYS A 31 -4.63 -13.27 -11.26
C LYS A 31 -4.80 -14.74 -10.87
N GLU A 32 -4.70 -15.07 -9.59
CA GLU A 32 -4.90 -16.43 -9.05
C GLU A 32 -6.28 -17.00 -9.38
N ARG A 33 -7.30 -16.14 -9.48
CA ARG A 33 -8.67 -16.52 -9.85
C ARG A 33 -8.89 -16.62 -11.37
N GLY A 34 -7.87 -16.35 -12.18
CA GLY A 34 -7.99 -16.31 -13.64
C GLY A 34 -8.82 -15.13 -14.16
N LEU A 35 -9.06 -14.11 -13.33
CA LEU A 35 -9.93 -12.97 -13.66
C LEU A 35 -9.15 -11.77 -14.22
N PHE A 36 -7.82 -11.84 -14.33
CA PHE A 36 -6.99 -10.73 -14.81
C PHE A 36 -6.98 -10.61 -16.34
N ASN A 37 -8.16 -10.36 -16.92
CA ASN A 37 -8.39 -10.23 -18.36
C ASN A 37 -8.62 -8.75 -18.78
N ASN A 38 -8.91 -8.52 -20.07
CA ASN A 38 -9.15 -7.18 -20.62
C ASN A 38 -10.30 -6.44 -19.93
N LEU A 39 -11.37 -7.15 -19.53
CA LEU A 39 -12.52 -6.56 -18.87
C LEU A 39 -12.14 -6.05 -17.47
N THR A 40 -11.49 -6.89 -16.66
CA THR A 40 -11.07 -6.49 -15.31
C THR A 40 -10.00 -5.39 -15.34
N ARG A 41 -9.07 -5.43 -16.30
CA ARG A 41 -8.14 -4.31 -16.53
C ARG A 41 -8.88 -3.02 -16.85
N LYS A 42 -9.89 -3.07 -17.73
CA LYS A 42 -10.71 -1.89 -18.07
C LYS A 42 -11.44 -1.33 -16.85
N ILE A 43 -12.04 -2.20 -16.02
CA ILE A 43 -12.70 -1.78 -14.77
C ILE A 43 -11.73 -1.04 -13.85
N ILE A 44 -10.51 -1.56 -13.68
CA ILE A 44 -9.47 -0.90 -12.88
C ILE A 44 -9.09 0.46 -13.49
N LEU A 45 -8.92 0.54 -14.81
CA LEU A 45 -8.56 1.78 -15.50
C LEU A 45 -9.66 2.85 -15.36
N ASP A 46 -10.93 2.47 -15.53
CA ASP A 46 -12.06 3.38 -15.39
C ASP A 46 -12.16 3.90 -13.94
N GLU A 47 -11.89 3.05 -12.96
CA GLU A 47 -11.87 3.42 -11.54
C GLU A 47 -10.68 4.34 -11.20
N MET A 48 -9.49 4.07 -11.73
CA MET A 48 -8.34 4.97 -11.58
C MET A 48 -8.61 6.33 -12.23
N LYS A 49 -9.27 6.35 -13.40
CA LYS A 49 -9.71 7.57 -14.07
C LYS A 49 -10.71 8.36 -13.23
N ARG A 50 -11.68 7.69 -12.58
CA ARG A 50 -12.61 8.31 -11.61
C ARG A 50 -11.87 9.01 -10.47
N LEU A 51 -10.79 8.39 -9.98
CA LEU A 51 -9.91 8.96 -8.94
C LEU A 51 -8.96 10.05 -9.45
N LYS A 52 -9.00 10.37 -10.76
CA LYS A 52 -8.11 11.32 -11.44
C LYS A 52 -6.63 10.90 -11.31
N ILE A 53 -6.36 9.61 -11.49
CA ILE A 53 -5.03 9.02 -11.46
C ILE A 53 -4.66 8.59 -12.88
N SER A 54 -3.48 8.98 -13.34
CA SER A 54 -2.93 8.49 -14.61
C SER A 54 -2.39 7.08 -14.40
N PHE A 55 -3.04 6.07 -14.97
CA PHE A 55 -2.70 4.67 -14.76
C PHE A 55 -2.93 3.88 -16.05
N GLN A 56 -1.99 2.99 -16.37
CA GLN A 56 -2.02 2.15 -17.56
C GLN A 56 -1.48 0.75 -17.25
N PHE A 57 -1.90 -0.22 -18.05
CA PHE A 57 -1.34 -1.57 -18.08
C PHE A 57 -0.64 -1.79 -19.43
N TRP A 58 0.49 -2.48 -19.43
CA TRP A 58 1.15 -2.94 -20.65
C TRP A 58 1.71 -4.35 -20.44
N GLU A 59 1.86 -5.09 -21.53
CA GLU A 59 2.52 -6.39 -21.51
C GLU A 59 4.02 -6.19 -21.77
N ASN A 60 4.84 -6.76 -20.89
CA ASN A 60 6.27 -6.84 -21.09
C ASN A 60 6.55 -7.87 -22.20
N LYS A 61 7.19 -7.42 -23.29
CA LYS A 61 7.41 -8.23 -24.49
C LYS A 61 8.31 -9.46 -24.26
N ASP A 62 9.20 -9.41 -23.29
CA ASP A 62 10.17 -10.47 -23.03
C ASP A 62 9.61 -11.53 -22.09
N SER A 63 8.88 -11.09 -21.07
CA SER A 63 8.36 -11.99 -20.02
C SER A 63 6.89 -12.36 -20.19
N HIS A 64 6.18 -11.73 -21.14
CA HIS A 64 4.72 -11.82 -21.30
C HIS A 64 3.93 -11.47 -20.04
N ASN A 65 4.57 -10.81 -19.08
CA ASN A 65 3.94 -10.38 -17.85
C ASN A 65 3.28 -9.02 -18.03
N TRP A 66 2.10 -8.88 -17.44
CA TRP A 66 1.43 -7.58 -17.36
C TRP A 66 2.06 -6.72 -16.28
N GLU A 67 2.58 -5.57 -16.70
CA GLU A 67 3.07 -4.48 -15.89
C GLU A 67 2.05 -3.34 -15.83
N TYR A 68 2.28 -2.39 -14.92
CA TYR A 68 1.39 -1.27 -14.68
C TYR A 68 2.12 -0.04 -14.16
N THR A 69 1.49 1.13 -14.32
CA THR A 69 2.05 2.40 -13.88
C THR A 69 2.33 2.38 -12.39
N SER A 70 3.58 2.64 -11.99
CA SER A 70 3.93 2.80 -10.58
C SER A 70 3.21 4.01 -9.98
N LEU A 71 2.49 3.80 -8.87
CA LEU A 71 1.77 4.87 -8.19
C LEU A 71 2.76 5.76 -7.41
N VAL A 72 2.54 7.07 -7.40
CA VAL A 72 3.30 8.01 -6.56
C VAL A 72 2.58 8.28 -5.24
N GLY A 73 3.23 8.96 -4.28
CA GLY A 73 2.73 9.13 -2.91
C GLY A 73 1.26 9.58 -2.79
N ASP A 74 0.87 10.63 -3.51
CA ASP A 74 -0.50 11.14 -3.46
C ASP A 74 -1.52 10.19 -4.11
N ASP A 75 -1.14 9.54 -5.22
CA ASP A 75 -2.00 8.59 -5.92
C ASP A 75 -2.18 7.30 -5.11
N LYS A 76 -1.11 6.81 -4.47
CA LYS A 76 -1.18 5.70 -3.49
C LYS A 76 -2.18 6.00 -2.39
N LYS A 77 -2.18 7.24 -1.88
CA LYS A 77 -3.12 7.64 -0.82
C LYS A 77 -4.57 7.62 -1.33
N LYS A 78 -4.82 8.17 -2.51
CA LYS A 78 -6.16 8.14 -3.12
C LYS A 78 -6.64 6.72 -3.37
N VAL A 79 -5.78 5.83 -3.88
CA VAL A 79 -6.12 4.42 -4.09
C VAL A 79 -6.46 3.76 -2.76
N LEU A 80 -5.58 3.92 -1.76
CA LEU A 80 -5.77 3.36 -0.43
C LEU A 80 -7.11 3.80 0.18
N GLU A 81 -7.48 5.07 0.07
CA GLU A 81 -8.68 5.63 0.71
C GLU A 81 -9.97 5.43 -0.10
N PHE A 82 -9.91 5.50 -1.43
CA PHE A 82 -11.12 5.73 -2.25
C PHE A 82 -11.34 4.74 -3.39
N PHE A 83 -10.43 3.79 -3.64
CA PHE A 83 -10.63 2.78 -4.68
C PHE A 83 -11.78 1.83 -4.33
N ASN A 84 -12.75 1.69 -5.23
CA ASN A 84 -13.90 0.83 -5.02
C ASN A 84 -13.58 -0.65 -5.27
N LEU A 85 -13.35 -1.39 -4.18
CA LEU A 85 -13.02 -2.82 -4.22
C LEU A 85 -14.21 -3.70 -4.61
N GLU A 86 -15.45 -3.22 -4.51
CA GLU A 86 -16.65 -3.97 -4.90
C GLU A 86 -16.74 -4.17 -6.42
N LEU A 87 -16.01 -3.37 -7.19
CA LEU A 87 -15.88 -3.56 -8.64
C LEU A 87 -15.10 -4.83 -9.00
N LEU A 88 -14.28 -5.35 -8.08
CA LEU A 88 -13.33 -6.45 -8.32
C LEU A 88 -13.67 -7.71 -7.52
N PHE A 89 -14.38 -7.57 -6.40
CA PHE A 89 -14.64 -8.66 -5.47
C PHE A 89 -16.10 -8.69 -5.03
N ARG A 90 -16.57 -9.89 -4.63
CA ARG A 90 -17.87 -10.04 -3.95
C ARG A 90 -17.91 -9.14 -2.68
N PRO A 91 -19.08 -8.62 -2.28
CA PRO A 91 -19.19 -7.63 -1.20
C PRO A 91 -18.48 -8.03 0.10
N SER A 92 -18.62 -9.28 0.55
CA SER A 92 -17.95 -9.78 1.77
C SER A 92 -16.43 -9.73 1.68
N ARG A 93 -15.85 -10.08 0.53
CA ARG A 93 -14.40 -10.03 0.30
C ARG A 93 -13.91 -8.59 0.14
N ALA A 94 -14.64 -7.76 -0.61
CA ALA A 94 -14.35 -6.35 -0.77
C ALA A 94 -14.32 -5.64 0.59
N HIS A 95 -15.31 -5.89 1.44
CA HIS A 95 -15.39 -5.33 2.80
C HIS A 95 -14.19 -5.74 3.66
N LEU A 96 -13.76 -7.01 3.59
CA LEU A 96 -12.63 -7.49 4.37
C LEU A 96 -11.30 -6.81 3.93
N ILE A 97 -11.08 -6.67 2.62
CA ILE A 97 -9.90 -5.96 2.08
C ILE A 97 -9.97 -4.48 2.43
N ARG A 98 -11.15 -3.86 2.32
CA ARG A 98 -11.39 -2.46 2.70
C ARG A 98 -11.03 -2.22 4.17
N LYS A 99 -11.53 -3.06 5.08
CA LYS A 99 -11.19 -3.00 6.51
C LYS A 99 -9.68 -3.06 6.77
N LEU A 100 -8.95 -3.88 6.00
CA LEU A 100 -7.50 -3.98 6.11
C LEU A 100 -6.79 -2.70 5.61
N TRP A 101 -7.24 -2.15 4.48
CA TRP A 101 -6.69 -0.90 3.91
C TRP A 101 -6.95 0.29 4.83
N ASP A 102 -8.17 0.40 5.35
CA ASP A 102 -8.56 1.47 6.27
C ASP A 102 -7.79 1.35 7.59
N GLY A 103 -7.65 0.12 8.12
CA GLY A 103 -6.83 -0.14 9.30
C GLY A 103 -5.38 0.28 9.12
N PHE A 104 -4.79 0.01 7.95
CA PHE A 104 -3.45 0.50 7.63
C PHE A 104 -3.39 2.03 7.56
N ASN A 105 -4.37 2.66 6.90
CA ASN A 105 -4.42 4.13 6.82
C ASN A 105 -4.54 4.77 8.21
N SER A 106 -5.36 4.19 9.10
CA SER A 106 -5.48 4.62 10.50
C SER A 106 -4.14 4.49 11.25
N LEU A 107 -3.43 3.38 11.10
CA LEU A 107 -2.10 3.20 11.68
C LEU A 107 -1.12 4.24 11.15
N TYR A 108 -1.09 4.49 9.84
CA TYR A 108 -0.23 5.50 9.26
C TYR A 108 -0.54 6.91 9.78
N CYS A 109 -1.82 7.27 9.88
CA CYS A 109 -2.25 8.54 10.48
C CYS A 109 -1.85 8.65 11.95
N ALA A 110 -2.02 7.57 12.73
CA ALA A 110 -1.63 7.50 14.13
C ALA A 110 -0.10 7.63 14.29
N LEU A 111 0.67 7.00 13.42
CA LEU A 111 2.14 7.10 13.43
C LEU A 111 2.61 8.55 13.25
N LYS A 112 1.91 9.34 12.42
CA LYS A 112 2.23 10.75 12.17
C LYS A 112 1.79 11.69 13.29
N ASN A 113 0.86 11.25 14.13
CA ASN A 113 0.27 12.08 15.17
C ASN A 113 1.11 12.04 16.45
N LYS A 114 1.66 13.20 16.86
CA LYS A 114 2.48 13.33 18.07
C LYS A 114 1.74 12.99 19.36
N LYS A 115 0.39 13.02 19.35
CA LYS A 115 -0.46 12.71 20.50
C LYS A 115 -0.79 11.23 20.62
N THR A 116 -0.42 10.40 19.65
CA THR A 116 -0.70 8.97 19.67
C THR A 116 -0.09 8.30 20.90
N ASN A 117 -0.89 7.53 21.62
CA ASN A 117 -0.41 6.70 22.71
C ASN A 117 0.34 5.48 22.13
N PRO A 118 1.62 5.27 22.47
CA PRO A 118 2.39 4.15 21.92
C PRO A 118 1.81 2.76 22.23
N LEU A 119 1.25 2.55 23.43
CA LEU A 119 0.68 1.26 23.81
C LEU A 119 -0.60 0.97 23.04
N GLU A 120 -1.43 1.99 22.83
CA GLU A 120 -2.63 1.87 22.00
C GLU A 120 -2.26 1.58 20.54
N PHE A 121 -1.25 2.29 20.01
CA PHE A 121 -0.71 2.01 18.68
C PHE A 121 -0.25 0.55 18.55
N LYS A 122 0.49 0.03 19.54
CA LYS A 122 0.95 -1.36 19.56
C LYS A 122 -0.21 -2.35 19.48
N LYS A 123 -1.29 -2.08 20.21
CA LYS A 123 -2.50 -2.91 20.21
C LYS A 123 -3.16 -2.90 18.83
N GLN A 124 -3.43 -1.72 18.28
CA GLN A 124 -4.04 -1.56 16.95
C GLN A 124 -3.19 -2.19 15.84
N ALA A 125 -1.85 -2.05 15.91
CA ALA A 125 -0.96 -2.62 14.91
C ALA A 125 -0.98 -4.16 14.94
N LYS A 126 -1.09 -4.76 16.14
CA LYS A 126 -1.27 -6.21 16.27
C LYS A 126 -2.63 -6.67 15.77
N GLU A 127 -3.71 -5.94 16.06
CA GLU A 127 -5.05 -6.24 15.55
C GLU A 127 -5.10 -6.18 14.02
N TRP A 128 -4.42 -5.19 13.43
CA TRP A 128 -4.25 -5.10 11.97
C TRP A 128 -3.48 -6.29 11.39
N LEU A 129 -2.41 -6.73 12.06
CA LEU A 129 -1.67 -7.93 11.65
C LEU A 129 -2.53 -9.20 11.74
N ILE A 130 -3.33 -9.34 12.80
CA ILE A 130 -4.27 -10.46 12.96
C ILE A 130 -5.29 -10.47 11.82
N LEU A 131 -5.83 -9.29 11.46
CA LEU A 131 -6.73 -9.15 10.31
C LEU A 131 -6.03 -9.56 9.01
N PHE A 132 -4.80 -9.10 8.77
CA PHE A 132 -4.00 -9.47 7.60
C PHE A 132 -3.84 -11.00 7.50
N LEU A 133 -3.59 -11.66 8.63
CA LEU A 133 -3.37 -13.10 8.75
C LEU A 133 -4.64 -13.91 9.00
N THR A 134 -5.81 -13.36 8.69
CA THR A 134 -7.08 -14.10 8.85
C THR A 134 -6.98 -15.44 8.12
N PRO A 135 -7.08 -16.59 8.82
CA PRO A 135 -6.91 -17.89 8.19
C PRO A 135 -8.10 -18.25 7.32
N SER A 136 -7.88 -19.12 6.35
CA SER A 136 -8.99 -19.78 5.65
C SER A 136 -9.74 -20.70 6.60
N SER A 137 -11.05 -20.82 6.42
CA SER A 137 -11.91 -21.74 7.18
C SER A 137 -12.70 -22.66 6.26
N GLY A 138 -13.05 -23.83 6.78
CA GLY A 138 -13.75 -24.87 6.02
C GLY A 138 -12.83 -25.75 5.17
N ASN A 139 -13.42 -26.73 4.50
CA ASN A 139 -12.69 -27.70 3.67
C ASN A 139 -12.44 -27.12 2.27
N PRO A 140 -11.18 -26.99 1.81
CA PRO A 140 -10.87 -26.49 0.47
C PRO A 140 -11.52 -27.28 -0.68
N ASN A 141 -11.83 -28.56 -0.45
CA ASN A 141 -12.49 -29.42 -1.43
C ASN A 141 -14.01 -29.23 -1.45
N ASP A 142 -14.58 -28.52 -0.46
CA ASP A 142 -15.98 -28.15 -0.39
C ASP A 142 -16.15 -26.63 -0.57
N LEU A 143 -16.33 -26.23 -1.83
CA LEU A 143 -16.49 -24.83 -2.23
C LEU A 143 -17.69 -24.13 -1.55
N LYS A 144 -18.68 -24.87 -1.02
CA LYS A 144 -19.82 -24.26 -0.30
C LYS A 144 -19.47 -23.86 1.13
N ASN A 145 -18.59 -24.63 1.77
CA ASN A 145 -18.18 -24.41 3.16
C ASN A 145 -16.80 -23.77 3.29
N PHE A 146 -16.06 -23.59 2.20
CA PHE A 146 -14.75 -22.93 2.20
C PHE A 146 -14.86 -21.41 2.16
N THR A 147 -14.26 -20.75 3.15
CA THR A 147 -14.04 -19.30 3.17
C THR A 147 -12.53 -19.03 3.11
N LYS A 148 -12.06 -18.46 2.00
CA LYS A 148 -10.64 -18.07 1.86
C LYS A 148 -10.31 -16.98 2.90
N GLY A 149 -9.22 -17.21 3.64
CA GLY A 149 -8.61 -16.24 4.53
C GLY A 149 -8.05 -15.04 3.78
N LEU A 150 -7.50 -14.05 4.49
CA LEU A 150 -7.06 -12.81 3.85
C LEU A 150 -5.71 -13.00 3.15
N TYR A 151 -4.59 -12.99 3.89
CA TYR A 151 -3.23 -13.16 3.36
C TYR A 151 -2.35 -14.04 4.26
N LEU A 152 -1.25 -14.54 3.71
CA LEU A 152 -0.36 -15.52 4.34
C LEU A 152 0.86 -14.87 5.04
N PRO A 153 1.49 -15.55 6.01
CA PRO A 153 2.68 -15.03 6.70
C PRO A 153 3.85 -14.69 5.78
N ASN A 154 4.09 -15.48 4.73
CA ASN A 154 5.17 -15.21 3.76
C ASN A 154 4.93 -13.98 2.88
N GLN A 155 3.74 -13.37 2.95
CA GLN A 155 3.40 -12.14 2.23
C GLN A 155 3.67 -10.87 3.06
N ILE A 156 4.11 -11.00 4.32
CA ILE A 156 4.51 -9.90 5.18
C ILE A 156 5.86 -9.34 4.70
N THR A 157 5.92 -8.01 4.54
CA THR A 157 7.17 -7.32 4.18
C THR A 157 7.93 -6.82 5.40
N HIS A 158 9.21 -6.51 5.22
CA HIS A 158 10.05 -5.89 6.26
C HIS A 158 9.42 -4.60 6.84
N TYR A 159 8.75 -3.80 6.01
CA TYR A 159 8.07 -2.58 6.47
C TYR A 159 6.81 -2.86 7.30
N MET A 160 6.05 -3.90 6.95
CA MET A 160 4.91 -4.33 7.77
C MET A 160 5.40 -4.83 9.14
N HIS A 161 6.47 -5.63 9.15
CA HIS A 161 7.09 -6.09 10.39
C HIS A 161 7.56 -4.90 11.24
N ALA A 162 8.31 -3.97 10.66
CA ALA A 162 8.79 -2.78 11.36
C ALA A 162 7.64 -1.95 11.96
N LEU A 163 6.58 -1.72 11.19
CA LEU A 163 5.41 -0.99 11.66
C LEU A 163 4.76 -1.66 12.88
N VAL A 164 4.53 -2.98 12.82
CA VAL A 164 3.79 -3.72 13.84
C VAL A 164 4.60 -3.89 15.12
N PHE A 165 5.87 -4.28 15.00
CA PHE A 165 6.67 -4.66 16.16
C PHE A 165 7.49 -3.51 16.74
N HIS A 166 7.90 -2.56 15.89
CA HIS A 166 8.81 -1.46 16.28
C HIS A 166 8.19 -0.07 16.20
N GLY A 167 7.04 0.10 15.55
CA GLY A 167 6.41 1.42 15.39
C GLY A 167 6.04 2.09 16.71
N TRP A 168 5.59 1.30 17.69
CA TRP A 168 5.30 1.83 19.02
C TRP A 168 6.56 2.21 19.82
N GLU A 169 7.66 1.46 19.68
CA GLU A 169 8.94 1.78 20.33
C GLU A 169 9.48 3.11 19.79
N PHE A 170 9.34 3.28 18.48
CA PHE A 170 9.70 4.50 17.79
C PHE A 170 8.91 5.71 18.30
N LEU A 171 7.58 5.59 18.40
CA LEU A 171 6.71 6.62 18.99
C LEU A 171 7.10 6.95 20.44
N LYS A 172 7.43 5.92 21.25
CA LYS A 172 7.82 6.09 22.64
C LYS A 172 9.15 6.83 22.77
N LYS A 173 10.16 6.44 21.97
CA LYS A 173 11.52 6.99 22.02
C LYS A 173 11.60 8.41 21.44
N HIS A 174 10.85 8.69 20.38
CA HIS A 174 10.95 9.94 19.63
C HIS A 174 9.74 10.87 19.79
N LYS A 175 8.97 10.71 20.88
CA LYS A 175 7.76 11.48 21.17
C LYS A 175 7.96 13.00 21.08
N GLN A 176 9.10 13.49 21.54
CA GLN A 176 9.43 14.93 21.56
C GLN A 176 9.54 15.52 20.13
N TRP A 177 10.26 14.84 19.24
CA TRP A 177 10.49 15.31 17.87
C TRP A 177 9.34 14.96 16.93
N GLY A 178 8.66 13.84 17.21
CA GLY A 178 7.65 13.26 16.34
C GLY A 178 8.27 12.58 15.12
N VAL A 179 7.52 11.65 14.52
CA VAL A 179 8.01 10.76 13.46
C VAL A 179 8.44 11.52 12.19
N LYS A 180 7.77 12.61 11.86
CA LYS A 180 8.08 13.44 10.67
C LYS A 180 9.51 13.98 10.67
N ALA A 181 10.13 14.17 11.83
CA ALA A 181 11.50 14.67 11.93
C ALA A 181 12.54 13.70 11.33
N PHE A 182 12.16 12.43 11.14
CA PHE A 182 13.03 11.37 10.63
C PHE A 182 12.59 10.87 9.24
N SER A 183 11.63 11.54 8.61
CA SER A 183 11.08 11.15 7.30
C SER A 183 11.96 11.69 6.16
N CYS A 184 12.25 10.86 5.15
CA CYS A 184 12.98 11.31 3.96
C CYS A 184 12.13 12.14 2.99
N SER A 185 10.85 12.39 3.33
CA SER A 185 9.89 13.15 2.52
C SER A 185 10.45 14.46 1.96
N ALA A 186 11.21 15.22 2.76
CA ALA A 186 11.77 16.49 2.32
C ALA A 186 12.83 16.32 1.22
N VAL A 187 13.66 15.28 1.34
CA VAL A 187 14.70 14.94 0.36
C VAL A 187 14.05 14.46 -0.94
N GLU A 188 13.09 13.54 -0.85
CA GLU A 188 12.36 13.03 -2.02
C GLU A 188 11.60 14.13 -2.75
N LYS A 189 10.89 15.01 -2.03
CA LYS A 189 10.18 16.13 -2.63
C LYS A 189 11.11 17.07 -3.38
N LYS A 190 12.32 17.32 -2.86
CA LYS A 190 13.34 18.13 -3.55
C LYS A 190 13.82 17.45 -4.82
N ILE A 191 14.01 16.13 -4.80
CA ILE A 191 14.41 15.34 -5.98
C ILE A 191 13.29 15.37 -7.03
N ILE A 192 12.05 15.06 -6.65
CA ILE A 192 10.89 15.08 -7.56
C ILE A 192 10.71 16.46 -8.18
N ASN A 193 10.76 17.53 -7.38
CA ASN A 193 10.64 18.90 -7.90
C ASN A 193 11.78 19.23 -8.88
N LYS A 194 13.02 18.82 -8.60
CA LYS A 194 14.15 19.02 -9.50
C LYS A 194 13.97 18.26 -10.81
N PHE A 195 13.48 17.02 -10.76
CA PHE A 195 13.15 16.21 -11.94
C PHE A 195 12.01 16.83 -12.74
N GLN A 196 10.92 17.25 -12.10
CA GLN A 196 9.80 17.92 -12.77
C GLN A 196 10.24 19.22 -13.45
N LEU A 197 11.04 20.06 -12.76
CA LEU A 197 11.59 21.28 -13.34
C LEU A 197 12.52 20.99 -14.52
N PHE A 198 13.33 19.93 -14.44
CA PHE A 198 14.17 19.50 -15.55
C PHE A 198 13.31 19.11 -16.76
N PHE A 199 12.30 18.26 -16.56
CA PHE A 199 11.39 17.85 -17.64
C PHE A 199 10.61 19.03 -18.22
N VAL A 200 10.07 19.94 -17.40
CA VAL A 200 9.37 21.13 -17.89
C VAL A 200 10.30 22.05 -18.69
N LYS A 201 11.57 22.18 -18.30
CA LYS A 201 12.55 23.00 -19.03
C LYS A 201 13.02 22.36 -20.33
N HIS A 202 13.18 21.03 -20.36
CA HIS A 202 13.78 20.33 -21.49
C HIS A 202 12.76 19.68 -22.44
N LEU A 203 11.52 19.45 -22.02
CA LEU A 203 10.43 18.92 -22.88
C LEU A 203 9.48 20.02 -23.41
N LYS A 204 9.62 21.29 -22.97
CA LYS A 204 8.94 22.42 -23.62
C LYS A 204 9.51 22.77 -25.02
N MET A 205 10.47 22.00 -25.55
CA MET A 205 11.01 22.15 -26.91
C MET A 205 10.46 21.13 -27.91
N VAL A 206 9.23 20.65 -27.70
CA VAL A 206 8.50 19.93 -28.76
C VAL A 206 7.10 20.54 -28.87
N GLU A 207 7.05 21.76 -29.40
CA GLU A 207 5.89 22.18 -30.18
C GLU A 207 5.90 21.31 -31.45
N ILE A 208 4.97 20.36 -31.52
CA ILE A 208 4.69 19.62 -32.75
C ILE A 208 3.91 20.58 -33.64
N TYR A 209 4.57 21.07 -34.70
CA TYR A 209 3.93 21.68 -35.87
C TYR A 209 3.07 20.65 -36.61
#